data_AF-A0AB36ZZC8-F1
#
_entry.id   AF-A0AB36ZZC8-F1
#
_cell.length_a   1.000
_cell.length_b   1.000
_cell.length_c   1.000
_cell.angle_alpha   90.00
_cell.angle_beta   90.00
_cell.angle_gamma   90.00
#
_symmetry.space_group_name_H-M   'P 1'
#
loop_
_entity.id
_entity.type
_entity.pdbx_description
1 polymer ?
#
loop_
_entity_poly.entity_id
_entity_poly.type
_entity_poly.pdbx_seq_one_letter_code
_entity_poly.pdbx_strand_id
1 'polypeptide(L)'
;MLNEFINSFKSIILASIDENDFPFNSYAPFIKYNNRYYVYLSDMAKHARNLKSNPKVSIFFIEDENNCENIFARKRVIFQANSTIIKRGSDKFESILDKFENLDKKTVKMTRKMSDFNLFELEVNYGEAVFGFGRAYNIGGKNFDELIQRENQKAHTSK
;
A
#
# COMPACT_ATOMS: atom_id res chain seq x y z
N MET A 1 16.46 6.02 -0.58
CA MET A 1 16.17 4.59 -0.72
C MET A 1 14.68 4.25 -0.54
N LEU A 2 14.12 4.28 0.69
CA LEU A 2 12.72 3.86 0.93
C LEU A 2 11.69 4.68 0.14
N ASN A 3 11.72 6.00 0.29
CA ASN A 3 10.78 6.89 -0.42
C ASN A 3 10.97 6.85 -1.94
N GLU A 4 12.21 6.76 -2.43
CA GLU A 4 12.49 6.62 -3.87
C GLU A 4 11.88 5.33 -4.43
N PHE A 5 12.03 4.22 -3.71
CA PHE A 5 11.42 2.94 -4.10
C PHE A 5 9.90 3.04 -4.10
N ILE A 6 9.27 3.58 -3.05
CA ILE A 6 7.80 3.73 -3.02
C ILE A 6 7.30 4.64 -4.15
N ASN A 7 8.02 5.74 -4.42
CA ASN A 7 7.64 6.72 -5.45
C ASN A 7 7.78 6.18 -6.88
N SER A 8 8.46 5.05 -7.11
CA SER A 8 8.51 4.43 -8.44
C SER A 8 7.25 3.63 -8.78
N PHE A 9 6.35 3.38 -7.83
CA PHE A 9 5.13 2.62 -8.05
C PHE A 9 3.93 3.52 -8.36
N LYS A 10 2.99 2.99 -9.15
CA LYS A 10 1.66 3.59 -9.40
C LYS A 10 0.51 2.77 -8.83
N SER A 11 0.81 1.54 -8.39
CA SER A 11 -0.13 0.61 -7.75
C SER A 11 0.54 -0.11 -6.59
N ILE A 12 -0.28 -0.62 -5.68
CA ILE A 12 0.12 -1.46 -4.56
C ILE A 12 -0.63 -2.78 -4.59
N ILE A 13 -0.01 -3.83 -4.05
CA ILE A 13 -0.70 -5.05 -3.69
C ILE A 13 -1.31 -4.86 -2.31
N LEU A 14 -2.55 -5.31 -2.12
CA LEU A 14 -3.28 -5.26 -0.87
C LEU A 14 -3.64 -6.68 -0.43
N ALA A 15 -3.27 -7.05 0.79
CA ALA A 15 -3.84 -8.20 1.48
C ALA A 15 -4.90 -7.71 2.47
N SER A 16 -6.17 -7.93 2.14
CA SER A 16 -7.33 -7.63 3.00
C SER A 16 -7.83 -8.91 3.67
N ILE A 17 -8.74 -8.82 4.64
CA ILE A 17 -9.34 -9.99 5.29
C ILE A 17 -10.78 -10.14 4.80
N ASP A 18 -11.15 -11.30 4.29
CA ASP A 18 -12.50 -11.55 3.79
C ASP A 18 -13.50 -11.96 4.88
N GLU A 19 -14.75 -12.14 4.48
CA GLU A 19 -15.86 -12.53 5.36
C GLU A 19 -15.68 -13.87 6.09
N ASN A 20 -14.73 -14.71 5.67
CA ASN A 20 -14.42 -16.00 6.27
C ASN A 20 -13.08 -15.97 7.04
N ASP A 21 -12.57 -14.78 7.36
CA ASP A 21 -11.27 -14.55 8.02
C ASP A 21 -10.05 -15.03 7.20
N PHE A 22 -10.19 -15.20 5.88
CA PHE A 22 -9.06 -15.53 5.02
C PHE A 22 -8.37 -14.28 4.46
N PRO A 23 -7.04 -14.28 4.34
CA PRO A 23 -6.33 -13.22 3.63
C PRO A 23 -6.66 -13.26 2.13
N PHE A 24 -6.95 -12.09 1.57
CA PHE A 24 -7.30 -11.91 0.16
C PHE A 24 -6.36 -10.89 -0.48
N ASN A 25 -5.51 -11.36 -1.39
CA ASN A 25 -4.59 -10.54 -2.16
C ASN A 25 -5.26 -9.94 -3.39
N SER A 26 -4.96 -8.68 -3.66
CA SER A 26 -5.44 -7.93 -4.81
C SER A 26 -4.48 -6.78 -5.10
N TYR A 27 -4.83 -5.89 -6.03
CA TYR A 27 -4.05 -4.67 -6.28
C TYR A 27 -4.98 -3.46 -6.39
N ALA A 28 -4.41 -2.26 -6.22
CA ALA A 28 -5.10 -1.01 -6.48
C ALA A 28 -4.11 0.10 -6.90
N PRO A 29 -4.51 1.04 -7.79
CA PRO A 29 -3.81 2.31 -7.91
C PRO A 29 -3.79 3.03 -6.56
N PHE A 30 -2.67 3.69 -6.25
CA PHE A 30 -2.53 4.40 -4.98
C PHE A 30 -1.90 5.77 -5.19
N ILE A 31 -2.10 6.64 -4.21
CA ILE A 31 -1.26 7.83 -4.04
C ILE A 31 -0.77 7.90 -2.60
N LYS A 32 0.39 8.56 -2.41
CA LYS A 32 0.91 8.95 -1.09
C LYS A 32 0.76 10.46 -0.94
N TYR A 33 0.13 10.92 0.14
CA TYR A 33 0.00 12.34 0.45
C TYR A 33 0.05 12.57 1.96
N ASN A 34 0.82 13.56 2.42
CA ASN A 34 1.02 13.85 3.84
C ASN A 34 1.31 12.60 4.69
N ASN A 35 2.21 11.73 4.20
CA ASN A 35 2.62 10.47 4.84
C ASN A 35 1.51 9.43 5.06
N ARG A 36 0.36 9.59 4.39
CA ARG A 36 -0.70 8.59 4.32
C ARG A 36 -0.79 8.02 2.91
N TYR A 37 -1.28 6.79 2.83
CA TYR A 37 -1.55 6.13 1.55
C TYR A 37 -3.05 6.14 1.31
N TYR A 38 -3.44 6.25 0.04
CA TYR A 38 -4.84 6.28 -0.34
C TYR A 38 -5.09 5.34 -1.50
N VAL A 39 -6.25 4.68 -1.49
CA VAL A 39 -6.75 3.86 -2.60
C VAL A 39 -8.21 4.21 -2.89
N TYR A 40 -8.59 4.17 -4.17
CA TYR A 40 -9.94 4.47 -4.63
C TYR A 40 -10.54 3.23 -5.31
N LEU A 41 -11.50 2.58 -4.64
CA LEU A 41 -11.93 1.21 -4.95
C LEU A 41 -13.44 1.15 -5.21
N SER A 42 -13.86 0.35 -6.20
CA SER A 42 -15.29 0.02 -6.40
C SER A 42 -15.74 -1.08 -5.46
N ASP A 43 -16.97 -0.99 -4.95
CA ASP A 43 -17.66 -2.02 -4.17
C ASP A 43 -17.88 -3.33 -4.94
N MET A 44 -17.73 -3.31 -6.27
CA MET A 44 -17.70 -4.53 -7.07
C MET A 44 -16.49 -5.40 -6.74
N ALA A 45 -15.37 -4.80 -6.32
CA ALA A 45 -14.15 -5.52 -6.00
C ALA A 45 -14.18 -6.06 -4.56
N LYS A 46 -13.76 -7.32 -4.39
CA LYS A 46 -13.80 -8.00 -3.07
C LYS A 46 -12.99 -7.23 -2.01
N HIS A 47 -11.85 -6.65 -2.36
CA HIS A 47 -11.06 -5.85 -1.42
C HIS A 47 -11.81 -4.64 -0.84
N ALA A 48 -12.74 -4.02 -1.56
CA ALA A 48 -13.44 -2.83 -1.08
C ALA A 48 -14.46 -3.22 0.00
N ARG A 49 -15.14 -4.36 -0.22
CA ARG A 49 -16.06 -4.97 0.75
C ARG A 49 -15.30 -5.47 1.97
N ASN A 50 -14.15 -6.10 1.77
CA ASN A 50 -13.27 -6.55 2.86
C ASN A 50 -12.81 -5.38 3.74
N LEU A 51 -12.36 -4.26 3.16
CA LEU A 51 -11.92 -3.09 3.94
C LEU A 51 -13.08 -2.38 4.65
N LYS A 52 -14.32 -2.54 4.17
CA LYS A 52 -15.53 -2.05 4.85
C LYS A 52 -15.86 -2.88 6.10
N SER A 53 -15.65 -4.19 6.06
CA SER A 53 -15.95 -5.09 7.18
C SER A 53 -14.78 -5.23 8.16
N ASN A 54 -13.55 -5.22 7.66
CA ASN A 54 -12.33 -5.37 8.46
C ASN A 54 -11.28 -4.33 8.03
N PRO A 55 -10.92 -3.39 8.92
CA PRO A 55 -10.02 -2.31 8.55
C PRO A 55 -8.57 -2.76 8.37
N LYS A 56 -8.18 -3.96 8.84
CA LYS A 56 -6.79 -4.43 8.80
C LYS A 56 -6.38 -4.78 7.37
N VAL A 57 -5.23 -4.26 6.94
CA VAL A 57 -4.71 -4.48 5.60
C VAL A 57 -3.19 -4.48 5.57
N SER A 58 -2.61 -5.35 4.75
CA SER A 58 -1.19 -5.32 4.40
C SER A 58 -1.02 -4.61 3.06
N ILE A 59 -0.14 -3.62 3.00
CA ILE A 59 0.29 -2.94 1.78
C ILE A 59 1.61 -3.55 1.34
N PHE A 60 1.71 -3.97 0.09
CA PHE A 60 2.91 -4.58 -0.45
C PHE A 60 3.38 -3.89 -1.74
N PHE A 61 4.56 -3.31 -1.65
CA PHE A 61 5.34 -2.84 -2.79
C PHE A 61 6.40 -3.89 -3.10
N ILE A 62 6.48 -4.32 -4.34
CA ILE A 62 7.46 -5.32 -4.77
C ILE A 62 7.95 -4.98 -6.17
N GLU A 63 9.26 -5.00 -6.39
CA GLU A 63 9.81 -4.71 -7.71
C GLU A 63 9.33 -5.71 -8.77
N ASP A 64 9.18 -5.23 -10.01
CA ASP A 64 8.80 -6.08 -11.13
C ASP A 64 9.84 -7.17 -11.38
N GLU A 65 9.39 -8.37 -11.75
CA GLU A 65 10.27 -9.51 -12.00
C GLU A 65 11.23 -9.28 -13.17
N ASN A 66 10.78 -8.57 -14.21
CA ASN A 66 11.62 -8.21 -15.36
C ASN A 66 12.72 -7.20 -15.00
N ASN A 67 12.58 -6.47 -13.90
CA ASN A 67 13.51 -5.44 -13.45
C ASN A 67 14.38 -5.90 -12.27
N CYS A 68 14.10 -7.08 -11.69
CA CYS A 68 14.82 -7.57 -10.53
C CYS A 68 16.18 -8.16 -10.93
N GLU A 69 17.24 -7.82 -10.17
CA GLU A 69 18.57 -8.40 -10.36
C GLU A 69 18.60 -9.89 -9.98
N ASN A 70 17.78 -10.28 -8.99
CA ASN A 70 17.70 -11.66 -8.50
C ASN A 70 16.30 -11.95 -7.96
N ILE A 71 15.65 -12.97 -8.55
CA ILE A 71 14.29 -13.40 -8.19
C ILE A 71 14.15 -13.81 -6.72
N PHE A 72 15.22 -14.33 -6.11
CA PHE A 72 15.24 -14.72 -4.69
C PHE A 72 15.39 -13.53 -3.73
N ALA A 73 15.69 -12.34 -4.24
CA ALA A 73 15.98 -11.16 -3.44
C ALA A 73 15.28 -9.91 -3.95
N ARG A 74 14.03 -10.07 -4.43
CA ARG A 74 13.23 -8.94 -4.92
C ARG A 74 13.13 -7.81 -3.90
N LYS A 75 13.51 -6.60 -4.31
CA LYS A 75 13.31 -5.37 -3.52
C LYS A 75 11.84 -5.22 -3.21
N ARG A 76 11.53 -4.96 -1.94
CA ARG A 76 10.16 -4.92 -1.47
C ARG A 76 9.99 -4.14 -0.17
N VAL A 77 8.79 -3.61 0.01
CA VAL A 77 8.35 -2.91 1.22
C VAL A 77 6.97 -3.43 1.58
N ILE A 78 6.80 -3.86 2.84
CA ILE A 78 5.52 -4.31 3.39
C ILE A 78 5.16 -3.38 4.53
N PHE A 79 3.93 -2.89 4.54
CA PHE A 79 3.33 -2.17 5.67
C PHE A 79 2.11 -2.90 6.18
N GLN A 80 1.97 -2.98 7.50
CA GLN A 80 0.71 -3.31 8.15
C GLN A 80 -0.01 -2.01 8.48
N ALA A 81 -1.26 -1.89 8.07
CA ALA A 81 -2.03 -0.66 8.15
C ALA A 81 -3.48 -0.91 8.59
N ASN A 82 -4.12 0.14 9.06
CA ASN A 82 -5.57 0.20 9.21
C ASN A 82 -6.15 1.10 8.12
N SER A 83 -7.28 0.70 7.56
CA SER A 83 -8.02 1.49 6.59
C SER A 83 -9.15 2.27 7.25
N THR A 84 -9.44 3.45 6.70
CA THR A 84 -10.60 4.27 7.08
C THR A 84 -11.22 4.87 5.83
N ILE A 85 -12.55 4.82 5.72
CA ILE A 85 -13.27 5.39 4.60
C ILE A 85 -13.34 6.91 4.78
N ILE A 86 -12.92 7.65 3.76
CA ILE A 86 -13.07 9.09 3.71
C ILE A 86 -14.46 9.43 3.19
N LYS A 87 -15.21 10.24 3.97
CA LYS A 87 -16.57 10.65 3.64
C LYS A 87 -16.62 11.35 2.27
N ARG A 88 -17.39 10.79 1.34
CA ARG A 88 -17.66 11.37 0.02
C ARG A 88 -18.16 12.81 0.13
N GLY A 89 -17.66 13.68 -0.75
CA GLY A 89 -18.01 15.11 -0.78
C GLY A 89 -17.42 15.95 0.35
N SER A 90 -16.59 15.38 1.24
CA SER A 90 -15.79 16.18 2.17
C SER A 90 -14.61 16.83 1.45
N ASP A 91 -14.07 17.93 2.00
CA ASP A 91 -12.88 18.61 1.45
C ASP A 91 -11.68 17.66 1.31
N LYS A 92 -11.51 16.74 2.27
CA LYS A 92 -10.47 15.70 2.22
C LYS A 92 -10.72 14.73 1.07
N PHE A 93 -11.96 14.33 0.82
CA PHE A 93 -12.28 13.45 -0.31
C PHE A 93 -11.94 14.10 -1.64
N GLU A 94 -12.39 15.34 -1.85
CA GLU A 94 -12.17 16.04 -3.11
C GLU A 94 -10.70 16.35 -3.35
N SER A 95 -9.98 16.86 -2.34
CA SER A 95 -8.56 17.19 -2.47
C SER A 95 -7.66 15.97 -2.72
N ILE A 96 -8.03 14.79 -2.20
CA ILE A 96 -7.31 13.54 -2.46
C ILE A 96 -7.65 13.00 -3.85
N LEU A 97 -8.92 13.05 -4.30
CA LEU A 97 -9.28 12.63 -5.65
C LEU A 97 -8.67 13.52 -6.74
N ASP A 98 -8.50 14.82 -6.50
CA ASP A 98 -7.79 15.70 -7.43
C ASP A 98 -6.33 15.25 -7.63
N LYS A 99 -5.71 14.67 -6.61
CA LYS A 99 -4.36 14.08 -6.74
C LYS A 99 -4.37 12.78 -7.51
N PHE A 100 -5.41 11.96 -7.36
CA PHE A 100 -5.60 10.76 -8.18
C PHE A 100 -5.74 11.08 -9.67
N GLU A 101 -6.28 12.26 -10.05
CA GLU A 101 -6.34 12.67 -11.46
C GLU A 101 -4.96 12.76 -12.12
N ASN A 102 -3.87 12.87 -11.36
CA ASN A 102 -2.50 12.81 -11.91
C ASN A 102 -2.09 11.41 -12.40
N LEU A 103 -2.76 10.35 -11.93
CA LEU A 103 -2.55 8.99 -12.42
C LEU A 103 -3.33 8.76 -13.72
N ASP A 104 -4.63 9.04 -13.69
CA ASP A 104 -5.51 8.97 -14.86
C ASP A 104 -6.73 9.88 -14.66
N LYS A 105 -6.64 11.09 -15.20
CA LYS A 105 -7.69 12.10 -15.15
C LYS A 105 -9.02 11.61 -15.72
N LYS A 106 -9.00 10.86 -16.82
CA LYS A 106 -10.23 10.43 -17.50
C LYS A 106 -10.97 9.41 -16.65
N THR A 107 -10.25 8.39 -16.19
CA THR A 107 -10.82 7.32 -15.36
C THR A 107 -11.32 7.88 -14.03
N VAL A 108 -10.53 8.70 -13.34
CA VAL A 108 -10.93 9.27 -12.04
C VAL A 108 -12.15 10.17 -12.18
N LYS A 109 -12.25 11.03 -13.20
CA LYS A 109 -13.45 11.87 -13.40
C LYS A 109 -14.71 11.07 -13.68
N MET A 110 -14.59 9.91 -14.34
CA MET A 110 -15.71 9.01 -14.58
C MET A 110 -16.13 8.31 -13.29
N THR A 111 -15.19 7.67 -12.59
CA THR A 111 -15.47 6.88 -11.38
C THR A 111 -15.81 7.76 -10.16
N ARG A 112 -15.40 9.03 -10.14
CA ARG A 112 -15.79 10.03 -9.12
C ARG A 112 -17.31 10.22 -9.03
N LYS A 113 -18.02 10.09 -10.16
CA LYS A 113 -19.49 10.20 -10.24
C LYS A 113 -20.22 8.94 -9.81
N MET A 114 -19.52 7.83 -9.64
CA MET A 114 -20.08 6.52 -9.30
C MET A 114 -20.11 6.37 -7.77
N SER A 115 -21.29 6.11 -7.20
CA SER A 115 -21.49 6.06 -5.75
C SER A 115 -20.91 4.82 -5.08
N ASP A 116 -20.70 3.76 -5.86
CA ASP A 116 -20.11 2.48 -5.43
C ASP A 116 -18.58 2.54 -5.34
N PHE A 117 -17.95 3.63 -5.79
CA PHE A 117 -16.53 3.85 -5.51
C PHE A 117 -16.33 4.51 -4.14
N ASN A 118 -15.30 4.09 -3.42
CA ASN A 118 -15.00 4.56 -2.07
C ASN A 118 -13.52 4.89 -1.95
N LEU A 119 -13.21 6.00 -1.27
CA LEU A 119 -11.85 6.43 -0.98
C LEU A 119 -11.46 5.93 0.40
N PHE A 120 -10.39 5.16 0.47
CA PHE A 120 -9.83 4.65 1.72
C PHE A 120 -8.49 5.34 1.99
N GLU A 121 -8.33 5.85 3.20
CA GLU A 121 -7.03 6.21 3.78
C GLU A 121 -6.45 4.98 4.49
N LEU A 122 -5.17 4.70 4.24
CA LEU A 122 -4.43 3.61 4.86
C LEU A 122 -3.37 4.21 5.78
N GLU A 123 -3.60 4.07 7.08
CA GLU A 123 -2.71 4.50 8.14
C GLU A 123 -1.76 3.35 8.51
N VAL A 124 -0.48 3.53 8.19
CA VAL A 124 0.57 2.56 8.51
C VAL A 124 0.81 2.51 10.01
N ASN A 125 0.93 1.29 10.54
CA ASN A 125 1.24 1.00 11.95
C ASN A 125 2.66 0.50 12.16
N TYR A 126 3.19 -0.27 11.21
CA TYR A 126 4.57 -0.78 11.18
C TYR A 126 4.87 -1.39 9.82
N GLY A 127 6.13 -1.65 9.53
CA GLY A 127 6.51 -2.27 8.26
C GLY A 127 7.94 -2.76 8.22
N GLU A 128 8.28 -3.34 7.08
CA GLU A 128 9.58 -3.92 6.80
C GLU A 128 9.98 -3.62 5.35
N ALA A 129 11.29 -3.47 5.12
CA ALA A 129 11.85 -3.30 3.79
C ALA A 129 12.97 -4.30 3.56
N VAL A 130 13.05 -4.84 2.35
CA VAL A 130 14.19 -5.66 1.89
C VAL A 130 14.66 -5.08 0.58
N PHE A 131 15.95 -4.74 0.50
CA PHE A 131 16.57 -4.20 -0.71
C PHE A 131 17.64 -5.11 -1.30
N GLY A 132 17.68 -6.39 -0.90
CA GLY A 132 18.62 -7.42 -1.37
C GLY A 132 19.13 -8.28 -0.22
N PHE A 133 20.04 -9.21 -0.51
CA PHE A 133 20.65 -10.08 0.51
C PHE A 133 21.32 -9.25 1.63
N GLY A 134 21.05 -9.61 2.88
CA GLY A 134 21.57 -8.91 4.06
C GLY A 134 21.05 -7.48 4.26
N ARG A 135 20.19 -6.98 3.37
CA ARG A 135 19.63 -5.61 3.40
C ARG A 135 18.17 -5.64 3.79
N ALA A 136 17.89 -6.12 5.00
CA ALA A 136 16.55 -6.17 5.58
C ALA A 136 16.43 -5.21 6.77
N TYR A 137 15.38 -4.40 6.77
CA TYR A 137 15.15 -3.30 7.71
C TYR A 137 13.75 -3.42 8.31
N ASN A 138 13.59 -2.90 9.53
CA ASN A 138 12.29 -2.47 10.01
C ASN A 138 12.02 -1.06 9.48
N ILE A 139 10.77 -0.65 9.45
CA ILE A 139 10.38 0.71 9.11
C ILE A 139 9.79 1.38 10.34
N GLY A 140 10.31 2.55 10.68
CA GLY A 140 9.85 3.35 11.81
C GLY A 140 9.99 4.84 11.55
N GLY A 141 10.30 5.61 12.60
CA GLY A 141 10.11 7.06 12.60
C GLY A 141 8.64 7.42 12.84
N LYS A 142 8.36 8.71 13.07
CA LYS A 142 7.00 9.19 13.38
C LYS A 142 6.00 8.91 12.25
N ASN A 143 6.49 8.82 11.01
CA ASN A 143 5.68 8.71 9.79
C ASN A 143 5.87 7.38 9.05
N PHE A 144 6.60 6.41 9.62
CA PHE A 144 6.95 5.15 8.95
C PHE A 144 7.66 5.34 7.60
N ASP A 145 8.61 6.26 7.57
CA ASP A 145 9.41 6.65 6.41
C ASP A 145 10.93 6.51 6.64
N GLU A 146 11.34 5.96 7.80
CA GLU A 146 12.74 5.74 8.16
C GLU A 146 13.08 4.24 8.15
N LEU A 147 14.22 3.89 7.55
CA LEU A 147 14.77 2.54 7.62
C LEU A 147 15.52 2.36 8.93
N ILE A 148 15.10 1.38 9.72
CA ILE A 148 15.74 1.01 10.98
C ILE A 148 16.47 -0.31 10.79
N GLN A 149 17.79 -0.30 11.01
CA GLN A 149 18.60 -1.52 10.95
C GLN A 149 18.10 -2.52 12.00
N ARG A 150 17.93 -3.78 11.61
CA ARG A 150 17.59 -4.83 12.57
C ARG A 150 18.85 -5.23 13.34
N GLU A 151 18.81 -5.12 14.66
CA GLU A 151 19.86 -5.64 15.53
C GLU A 151 19.83 -7.18 15.52
N ASN A 152 21.00 -7.82 15.62
CA ASN A 152 21.16 -9.28 15.77
C ASN A 152 20.54 -10.16 14.67
N GLN A 153 20.59 -9.77 13.39
CA GLN A 153 20.36 -10.72 12.30
C GLN A 153 21.47 -11.77 12.30
N LYS A 154 21.25 -12.93 12.93
CA LYS A 154 22.07 -14.11 12.64
C LYS A 154 21.98 -14.37 11.14
N ALA A 155 23.11 -14.27 10.45
CA ALA A 155 23.21 -14.64 9.06
C ALA A 155 22.77 -16.10 8.86
N HIS A 156 22.40 -16.46 7.64
CA HIS A 156 22.07 -17.84 7.30
C HIS A 156 23.20 -18.78 7.74
N THR A 157 22.85 -19.80 8.52
CA THR A 157 23.77 -20.91 8.81
C THR A 157 23.87 -21.80 7.58
N SER A 158 25.06 -21.90 6.98
CA SER A 158 25.37 -22.95 6.01
C SER A 158 25.40 -24.31 6.72
N LYS A 159 24.90 -25.35 6.06
CA LYS A 159 25.13 -26.74 6.46
C LYS A 159 26.47 -27.24 5.93
#